data_AF-A0A8J7J0J9-F1
#
_entry.id   AF-A0A8J7J0J9-F1
#
_cell.length_a   1.000
_cell.length_b   1.000
_cell.length_c   1.000
_cell.angle_alpha   90.00
_cell.angle_beta   90.00
_cell.angle_gamma   90.00
#
_symmetry.space_group_name_H-M   'P 1'
#
loop_
_entity.id
_entity.type
_entity.pdbx_description
1 polymer ?
#
loop_
_entity_poly.entity_id
_entity_poly.type
_entity_poly.pdbx_seq_one_letter_code
_entity_poly.pdbx_strand_id
1 'polypeptide(L)'
;MTPWLVCAFFVMLALASPLWLCATGKIMERFVALQMAQLLTVLLFLLFAAGYQRSIYFDVALVLAVLSFASGLVYVRFLERWL
;
A
#
# COMPACT_ATOMS: atom_id res chain seq x y z
N MET A 1 -12.14 -19.14 -11.49
CA MET A 1 -11.28 -18.04 -10.98
C MET A 1 -12.19 -16.88 -10.66
N THR A 2 -12.31 -16.48 -9.40
CA THR A 2 -13.11 -15.29 -9.08
C THR A 2 -12.41 -14.06 -9.69
N PRO A 3 -13.15 -13.14 -10.34
CA PRO A 3 -12.55 -11.96 -10.99
C PRO A 3 -11.69 -11.14 -10.01
N TRP A 4 -12.06 -11.15 -8.73
CA TRP A 4 -11.32 -10.56 -7.61
C TRP A 4 -9.88 -11.07 -7.48
N LEU A 5 -9.64 -12.37 -7.65
CA LEU A 5 -8.28 -12.95 -7.55
C LEU A 5 -7.42 -12.59 -8.76
N VAL A 6 -8.04 -12.42 -9.94
CA VAL A 6 -7.34 -11.93 -11.14
C VAL A 6 -6.92 -10.48 -10.91
N CYS A 7 -7.81 -9.62 -10.40
CA CYS A 7 -7.45 -8.25 -10.01
C CYS A 7 -6.33 -8.23 -8.96
N ALA A 8 -6.39 -9.10 -7.95
CA ALA A 8 -5.35 -9.18 -6.91
C ALA A 8 -3.98 -9.52 -7.51
N PHE A 9 -3.93 -10.44 -8.48
CA PHE A 9 -2.70 -10.78 -9.19
C PHE A 9 -2.10 -9.58 -9.94
N PHE A 10 -2.93 -8.81 -10.65
CA PHE A 10 -2.48 -7.58 -11.31
C PHE A 10 -1.99 -6.51 -10.32
N VAL A 11 -2.68 -6.34 -9.18
CA VAL A 11 -2.23 -5.42 -8.12
C VAL A 11 -0.90 -5.87 -7.52
N MET A 12 -0.68 -7.18 -7.37
CA MET A 12 0.57 -7.73 -6.89
C MET A 12 1.73 -7.50 -7.86
N LEU A 13 1.48 -7.58 -9.17
CA LEU A 13 2.46 -7.18 -10.18
C LEU A 13 2.70 -5.66 -10.15
N ALA A 14 1.66 -4.86 -9.97
CA ALA A 14 1.78 -3.41 -9.85
C ALA A 14 2.59 -2.96 -8.62
N LEU A 15 2.63 -3.76 -7.54
CA LEU A 15 3.46 -3.51 -6.36
C LEU A 15 4.97 -3.59 -6.64
N ALA A 16 5.40 -4.29 -7.70
CA ALA A 16 6.81 -4.41 -8.02
C ALA A 16 7.43 -3.05 -8.41
N SER A 17 6.67 -2.18 -9.10
CA SER A 17 7.19 -0.88 -9.56
C SER A 17 7.45 0.13 -8.42
N PRO A 18 6.57 0.36 -7.44
CA PRO A 18 6.88 1.24 -6.32
C PRO A 18 7.96 0.63 -5.41
N LEU A 19 8.03 -0.70 -5.25
CA LEU A 19 9.11 -1.34 -4.48
C LEU A 19 10.47 -1.11 -5.15
N TRP A 20 10.54 -1.20 -6.47
CA TRP A 20 11.74 -0.87 -7.22
C TRP A 20 12.15 0.60 -7.07
N LEU A 21 11.18 1.51 -7.17
CA LEU A 21 11.41 2.95 -7.01
C LEU A 21 11.83 3.30 -5.56
N CYS A 22 11.30 2.60 -4.56
CA CYS A 22 11.74 2.72 -3.16
C CYS A 22 13.22 2.36 -2.98
N ALA A 23 13.75 1.43 -3.77
CA ALA A 23 15.14 1.01 -3.69
C ALA A 23 16.10 1.95 -4.45
N THR A 24 15.63 2.57 -5.54
CA THR A 24 16.49 3.30 -6.50
C THR A 24 16.32 4.82 -6.51
N GLY A 25 15.19 5.35 -6.02
CA GLY A 25 14.83 6.77 -6.14
C GLY A 25 15.48 7.71 -5.12
N LYS A 26 15.30 9.01 -5.32
CA LYS A 26 15.67 10.07 -4.36
C LYS A 26 14.72 10.10 -3.16
N ILE A 27 15.09 10.79 -2.07
CA ILE A 27 14.32 10.85 -0.81
C ILE A 27 12.82 11.13 -1.01
N MET A 28 12.44 12.13 -1.80
CA MET A 28 11.02 12.43 -2.08
C MET A 28 10.34 11.35 -2.94
N GLU A 29 11.03 10.82 -3.95
CA GLU A 29 10.50 9.76 -4.82
C GLU A 29 10.26 8.46 -4.03
N ARG A 30 11.16 8.15 -3.08
CA ARG A 30 11.02 6.99 -2.18
C ARG A 30 9.80 7.12 -1.29
N PHE A 31 9.50 8.32 -0.78
CA PHE A 31 8.31 8.56 0.02
C PHE A 31 7.02 8.35 -0.78
N VAL A 32 6.95 8.95 -1.98
CA VAL A 32 5.78 8.77 -2.87
C VAL A 32 5.61 7.30 -3.25
N ALA A 33 6.72 6.60 -3.52
CA ALA A 33 6.71 5.17 -3.81
C ALA A 33 6.22 4.33 -2.62
N LEU A 34 6.64 4.63 -1.39
CA LEU A 34 6.14 3.97 -0.19
C LEU A 34 4.64 4.21 0.02
N GLN A 35 4.18 5.45 -0.17
CA GLN A 35 2.77 5.80 -0.05
C GLN A 35 1.92 5.01 -1.06
N MET A 36 2.39 4.91 -2.31
CA MET A 36 1.75 4.10 -3.34
C MET A 36 1.74 2.61 -3.01
N ALA A 37 2.86 2.07 -2.49
CA ALA A 37 2.94 0.68 -2.07
C ALA A 37 1.95 0.35 -0.93
N GLN A 38 1.79 1.26 0.05
CA GLN A 38 0.80 1.11 1.12
C GLN A 38 -0.63 1.08 0.57
N LEU A 39 -0.98 1.99 -0.33
CA LEU A 39 -2.32 2.03 -0.96
C LEU A 39 -2.62 0.73 -1.72
N LEU A 40 -1.67 0.25 -2.52
CA LEU A 40 -1.82 -1.01 -3.25
C LEU A 40 -1.94 -2.21 -2.31
N THR A 41 -1.24 -2.19 -1.18
CA THR A 41 -1.33 -3.26 -0.16
C THR A 41 -2.71 -3.29 0.48
N VAL A 42 -3.27 -2.13 0.86
CA VAL A 42 -4.64 -2.03 1.37
C VAL A 42 -5.64 -2.58 0.35
N LEU A 43 -5.52 -2.18 -0.92
CA LEU A 43 -6.38 -2.64 -2.00
C LEU A 43 -6.28 -4.16 -2.19
N LEU A 44 -5.07 -4.72 -2.13
CA LEU A 44 -4.80 -6.15 -2.27
C LEU A 44 -5.49 -6.97 -1.16
N PHE A 45 -5.42 -6.53 0.10
CA PHE A 45 -6.14 -7.19 1.21
C PHE A 45 -7.66 -7.09 1.05
N LEU A 46 -8.17 -5.98 0.51
CA LEU A 46 -9.60 -5.79 0.25
C LEU A 46 -10.09 -6.74 -0.86
N LEU A 47 -9.30 -6.90 -1.92
CA LEU A 47 -9.55 -7.88 -2.99
C LEU A 47 -9.48 -9.33 -2.47
N PHE A 48 -8.59 -9.63 -1.53
CA PHE A 48 -8.55 -10.93 -0.86
C PHE A 48 -9.76 -11.16 0.04
N ALA A 49 -10.23 -10.14 0.77
CA ALA A 49 -11.45 -10.24 1.55
C ALA A 49 -12.65 -10.62 0.67
N ALA A 50 -12.79 -9.95 -0.49
CA ALA A 50 -13.83 -10.24 -1.47
C ALA A 50 -13.65 -11.61 -2.16
N GLY A 51 -12.41 -11.96 -2.52
CA GLY A 51 -12.09 -13.20 -3.24
C GLY A 51 -12.23 -14.47 -2.41
N TYR A 52 -11.86 -14.41 -1.12
CA TYR A 52 -11.93 -15.54 -0.19
C TYR A 52 -13.20 -15.55 0.67
N GLN A 53 -14.04 -14.50 0.59
CA GLN A 53 -15.26 -14.34 1.41
C GLN A 53 -14.96 -14.48 2.92
N ARG A 54 -13.81 -13.97 3.36
CA ARG A 54 -13.36 -13.99 4.75
C ARG A 54 -13.23 -12.55 5.26
N SER A 55 -14.01 -12.22 6.28
CA SER A 55 -14.02 -10.89 6.91
C SER A 55 -12.68 -10.53 7.57
N ILE A 56 -11.90 -11.52 8.01
CA ILE A 56 -10.60 -11.31 8.68
C ILE A 56 -9.65 -10.44 7.83
N TYR A 57 -9.67 -10.57 6.50
CA TYR A 57 -8.82 -9.75 5.62
C TYR A 57 -9.27 -8.29 5.55
N PHE A 58 -10.55 -8.01 5.81
CA PHE A 58 -11.08 -6.65 5.82
C PHE A 58 -10.57 -5.87 7.03
N ASP A 59 -10.51 -6.49 8.21
CA ASP A 59 -9.96 -5.86 9.41
C ASP A 59 -8.49 -5.46 9.20
N VAL A 60 -7.70 -6.34 8.57
CA VAL A 60 -6.31 -6.04 8.22
C VAL A 60 -6.21 -4.88 7.22
N ALA A 61 -7.05 -4.86 6.17
CA ALA A 61 -7.09 -3.76 5.21
C ALA A 61 -7.39 -2.42 5.89
N LEU A 62 -8.35 -2.42 6.83
CA LEU A 62 -8.75 -1.23 7.57
C LEU A 62 -7.61 -0.72 8.47
N VAL A 63 -6.97 -1.61 9.22
CA VAL A 63 -5.82 -1.25 10.08
C VAL A 63 -4.67 -0.68 9.25
N LEU A 64 -4.35 -1.30 8.11
CA LEU A 64 -3.31 -0.81 7.20
C LEU A 64 -3.66 0.56 6.60
N ALA A 65 -4.92 0.83 6.28
CA ALA A 65 -5.35 2.12 5.76
C ALA A 65 -5.16 3.26 6.79
N VAL A 66 -5.53 3.00 8.05
CA VAL A 66 -5.33 3.95 9.14
C VAL A 66 -3.83 4.18 9.41
N LEU A 67 -3.04 3.11 9.44
CA LEU A 67 -1.59 3.20 9.64
C LEU A 67 -0.88 3.91 8.48
N SER A 68 -1.32 3.72 7.25
CA SER A 68 -0.79 4.43 6.07
C SER A 68 -0.90 5.95 6.25
N PHE A 69 -2.08 6.42 6.66
CA PHE A 69 -2.30 7.84 6.93
C PHE A 69 -1.42 8.36 8.08
N ALA A 70 -1.36 7.63 9.21
CA ALA A 70 -0.53 8.01 10.35
C ALA A 70 0.96 8.08 9.98
N SER A 71 1.47 7.10 9.23
CA SER A 71 2.86 7.05 8.79
C SER A 71 3.22 8.20 7.86
N GLY A 72 2.32 8.60 6.95
CA GLY A 72 2.50 9.75 6.08
C GLY A 72 2.63 11.07 6.86
N LEU A 73 1.76 11.30 7.85
CA LEU A 73 1.83 12.49 8.70
C LEU A 73 3.13 12.57 9.51
N VAL A 74 3.57 11.44 10.07
CA VAL A 74 4.84 11.36 10.81
C VAL A 74 6.02 11.68 9.89
N TYR A 75 6.00 11.18 8.66
CA TYR A 75 7.04 11.45 7.68
C TYR A 75 7.07 12.92 7.25
N VAL A 76 5.91 13.52 6.95
CA VAL A 76 5.81 14.93 6.58
C VAL A 76 6.30 15.83 7.72
N ARG A 77 5.88 15.57 8.97
CA ARG A 77 6.38 16.30 10.14
C ARG A 77 7.90 16.18 10.32
N PHE A 78 8.45 15.00 10.03
CA PHE A 78 9.90 14.83 10.07
C PHE A 78 10.55 15.67 8.97
N LEU A 79 10.02 15.65 7.75
CA LEU A 79 10.57 16.42 6.63
C LEU A 79 10.53 17.94 6.87
N GLU A 80 9.43 18.46 7.42
CA GLU A 80 9.28 19.88 7.79
C GLU A 80 10.32 20.35 8.82
N ARG A 81 10.81 19.45 9.68
CA ARG A 81 11.82 19.79 10.69
C ARG A 81 13.24 19.91 10.12
N TRP A 82 13.50 19.32 8.95
CA TRP A 82 14.83 19.28 8.32
C TRP A 82 14.95 20.19 7.09
N LEU A 83 13.86 20.83 6.66
CA LEU A 83 13.80 21.89 5.64
C LEU A 83 13.93 23.26 6.30
#